data_AF-A0A837KSN2-F1
#
_entry.id   AF-A0A837KSN2-F1
#
_cell.length_a   1.000
_cell.length_b   1.000
_cell.length_c   1.000
_cell.angle_alpha   90.00
_cell.angle_beta   90.00
_cell.angle_gamma   90.00
#
_symmetry.space_group_name_H-M   'P 1'
#
loop_
_entity.id
_entity.type
_entity.pdbx_description
1 polymer ?
#
loop_
_entity_poly.entity_id
_entity_poly.type
_entity_poly.pdbx_seq_one_letter_code
_entity_poly.pdbx_strand_id
1 'polypeptide(L)'
;MEQERSRVIQEFVPGKQVTLAHVIANPDPMLYTKLGINEAGAIGILTLTPTETAIIAADIATKAAGVELGFLDRFTGSLIVVGDVSAVEMAVDAVNQVLSEKLRFTPALVTKS
;
A
#
# COMPACT_ATOMS: atom_id res chain seq x y z
N MET A 1 4.22 42.62 -23.82
CA MET A 1 5.46 42.25 -23.12
C MET A 1 5.43 40.74 -22.95
N GLU A 2 6.33 40.02 -23.61
CA GLU A 2 6.50 38.58 -23.39
C GLU A 2 7.09 38.39 -21.99
N GLN A 3 6.40 37.66 -21.12
CA GLN A 3 6.98 37.27 -19.82
C GLN A 3 8.06 36.22 -20.08
N GLU A 4 9.31 36.57 -19.82
CA GLU A 4 10.40 35.60 -19.81
C GLU A 4 10.11 34.52 -18.76
N ARG A 5 10.07 33.25 -19.19
CA ARG A 5 9.89 32.11 -18.27
C ARG A 5 11.14 31.94 -17.42
N SER A 6 11.01 32.11 -16.11
CA SER A 6 12.08 31.80 -15.16
C SER A 6 12.41 30.32 -15.17
N ARG A 7 13.67 29.96 -15.43
CA ARG A 7 14.15 28.58 -15.33
C ARG A 7 14.63 28.31 -13.91
N VAL A 8 14.09 27.28 -13.27
CA VAL A 8 14.50 26.82 -11.94
C VAL A 8 14.91 25.35 -12.05
N ILE A 9 16.05 24.99 -11.46
CA ILE A 9 16.47 23.60 -11.31
C ILE A 9 15.82 23.06 -10.03
N GLN A 10 15.12 21.94 -10.15
CA GLN A 10 14.50 21.25 -9.03
C GLN A 10 15.00 19.82 -8.99
N GLU A 11 15.61 19.46 -7.87
CA GLU A 11 15.96 18.07 -7.57
C GLU A 11 14.79 17.43 -6.82
N PHE A 12 14.32 16.31 -7.33
CA PHE A 12 13.23 15.55 -6.73
C PHE A 12 13.79 14.34 -5.99
N VAL A 13 13.42 14.22 -4.73
CA VAL A 13 13.68 13.04 -3.90
C VAL A 13 12.35 12.49 -3.39
N PRO A 14 12.17 11.16 -3.34
CA PRO A 14 10.96 10.58 -2.82
C PRO A 14 10.85 10.84 -1.32
N GLY A 15 9.65 11.21 -0.86
CA GLY A 15 9.32 11.18 0.56
C GLY A 15 9.25 9.75 1.09
N LYS A 16 9.13 9.61 2.42
CA LYS A 16 8.83 8.33 3.09
C LYS A 16 7.41 8.38 3.62
N GLN A 17 6.46 7.80 2.90
CA GLN A 17 5.04 7.91 3.21
C GLN A 17 4.29 6.63 2.83
N VAL A 18 3.35 6.25 3.70
CA VAL A 18 2.21 5.41 3.34
C VAL A 18 1.10 6.36 2.94
N THR A 19 0.74 6.38 1.67
CA THR A 19 -0.26 7.32 1.13
C THR A 19 -1.67 6.78 1.25
N LEU A 20 -1.83 5.47 1.09
CA LEU A 20 -3.10 4.75 1.24
C LEU A 20 -2.88 3.48 2.05
N ALA A 21 -3.78 3.21 2.97
CA ALA A 21 -3.91 1.96 3.71
C ALA A 21 -5.41 1.67 3.83
N HIS A 22 -5.93 0.82 2.94
CA HIS A 22 -7.37 0.60 2.82
C HIS A 22 -7.71 -0.89 2.83
N VAL A 23 -8.79 -1.25 3.53
CA VAL A 23 -9.34 -2.60 3.56
C VAL A 23 -10.72 -2.59 2.90
N ILE A 24 -10.95 -3.46 1.93
CA ILE A 24 -12.26 -3.74 1.37
C ILE A 24 -12.73 -5.06 1.95
N ALA A 25 -13.74 -5.02 2.82
CA ALA A 25 -14.31 -6.21 3.42
C ALA A 25 -15.41 -6.78 2.51
N ASN A 26 -15.38 -8.09 2.26
CA ASN A 26 -16.34 -8.77 1.39
C ASN A 26 -16.53 -8.06 0.03
N PRO A 27 -15.45 -7.83 -0.74
CA PRO A 27 -15.52 -7.17 -2.04
C PRO A 27 -16.35 -7.99 -3.03
N ASP A 28 -16.92 -7.30 -4.03
CA ASP A 28 -17.62 -7.97 -5.13
C ASP A 28 -16.69 -8.99 -5.82
N PRO A 29 -17.13 -10.24 -6.04
CA PRO A 29 -16.32 -11.28 -6.71
C PRO A 29 -15.70 -10.84 -8.05
N MET A 30 -16.36 -9.91 -8.76
CA MET A 30 -15.85 -9.31 -9.98
C MET A 30 -14.50 -8.60 -9.77
N LEU A 31 -14.27 -8.00 -8.60
CA LEU A 31 -13.03 -7.29 -8.30
C LEU A 31 -11.83 -8.25 -8.27
N TYR A 32 -11.97 -9.42 -7.64
CA TYR A 32 -10.91 -10.45 -7.64
C TYR A 32 -10.56 -10.88 -9.06
N THR A 33 -11.59 -11.13 -9.88
CA THR A 33 -11.41 -11.51 -11.30
C THR A 33 -10.69 -10.41 -12.09
N LYS A 34 -11.06 -9.14 -11.89
CA LYS A 34 -10.44 -7.99 -12.57
C LYS A 34 -9.01 -7.74 -12.13
N LEU A 35 -8.70 -8.02 -10.88
CA LEU A 35 -7.36 -7.92 -10.32
C LEU A 35 -6.48 -9.14 -10.65
N GLY A 36 -7.07 -10.23 -11.13
CA GLY A 36 -6.34 -11.46 -11.45
C GLY A 36 -5.83 -12.20 -10.21
N ILE A 37 -6.55 -12.08 -9.10
CA ILE A 37 -6.18 -12.66 -7.80
C ILE A 37 -7.27 -13.63 -7.32
N ASN A 38 -6.91 -14.54 -6.42
CA ASN A 38 -7.87 -15.50 -5.87
C ASN A 38 -8.91 -14.80 -5.00
N GLU A 39 -10.14 -15.30 -5.04
CA GLU A 39 -11.22 -14.84 -4.17
C GLU A 39 -10.91 -15.18 -2.71
N ALA A 40 -11.18 -14.23 -1.82
CA ALA A 40 -10.92 -14.32 -0.38
C ALA A 40 -12.01 -13.57 0.40
N GLY A 41 -11.82 -13.37 1.71
CA GLY A 41 -12.75 -12.60 2.53
C GLY A 41 -12.60 -11.08 2.41
N ALA A 42 -11.39 -10.59 2.12
CA ALA A 42 -11.08 -9.17 2.04
C ALA A 42 -9.86 -8.88 1.15
N ILE A 43 -9.75 -7.63 0.72
CA ILE A 43 -8.60 -7.08 -0.01
C ILE A 43 -8.01 -5.91 0.79
N GLY A 44 -6.71 -5.95 1.05
CA GLY A 44 -5.93 -4.83 1.58
C GLY A 44 -5.17 -4.15 0.46
N ILE A 45 -5.25 -2.81 0.38
CA ILE A 45 -4.61 -1.99 -0.64
C ILE A 45 -3.71 -0.96 0.04
N LEU A 46 -2.43 -0.98 -0.33
CA LEU A 46 -1.41 -0.08 0.18
C LEU A 46 -0.74 0.67 -0.97
N THR A 47 -0.51 1.97 -0.80
CA THR A 47 0.28 2.80 -1.71
C THR A 47 1.43 3.45 -0.95
N LEU A 48 2.65 3.21 -1.41
CA LEU A 48 3.88 3.48 -0.66
C LEU A 48 4.84 4.34 -1.47
N THR A 49 5.55 5.23 -0.80
CA THR A 49 6.64 6.02 -1.36
C THR A 49 7.80 6.02 -0.38
N PRO A 50 9.04 5.67 -0.81
CA PRO A 50 9.44 5.24 -2.14
C PRO A 50 8.88 3.86 -2.51
N THR A 51 8.82 3.55 -3.81
CA THR A 51 8.05 2.41 -4.34
C THR A 51 8.65 1.06 -3.98
N GLU A 52 9.96 0.97 -3.74
CA GLU A 52 10.65 -0.24 -3.27
C GLU A 52 10.17 -0.69 -1.88
N THR A 53 9.56 0.21 -1.11
CA THR A 53 8.97 -0.11 0.20
C THR A 53 7.86 -1.15 0.09
N ALA A 54 7.24 -1.33 -1.09
CA ALA A 54 6.26 -2.40 -1.33
C ALA A 54 6.79 -3.80 -0.99
N ILE A 55 8.09 -4.04 -1.20
CA ILE A 55 8.74 -5.32 -0.87
C ILE A 55 8.79 -5.51 0.66
N ILE A 56 9.15 -4.45 1.39
CA ILE A 56 9.23 -4.45 2.85
C ILE A 56 7.84 -4.62 3.46
N ALA A 57 6.85 -3.89 2.93
CA ALA A 57 5.46 -3.99 3.37
C ALA A 57 4.88 -5.39 3.14
N ALA A 58 5.19 -6.05 2.02
CA ALA A 58 4.74 -7.41 1.76
C ALA A 58 5.33 -8.42 2.77
N ASP A 59 6.62 -8.29 3.10
CA ASP A 59 7.28 -9.12 4.13
C ASP A 59 6.66 -8.91 5.52
N ILE A 60 6.36 -7.67 5.89
CA ILE A 60 5.68 -7.36 7.17
C ILE A 60 4.26 -7.96 7.18
N ALA A 61 3.48 -7.73 6.13
CA ALA A 61 2.08 -8.16 6.04
C ALA A 61 1.94 -9.68 6.21
N THR A 62 2.74 -10.45 5.46
CA THR A 62 2.73 -11.92 5.49
C THR A 62 3.24 -12.52 6.80
N LYS A 63 4.02 -11.77 7.59
CA LYS A 63 4.45 -12.17 8.94
C LYS A 63 3.49 -11.75 10.04
N ALA A 64 2.67 -10.73 9.78
CA ALA A 64 1.73 -10.19 10.75
C ALA A 64 0.46 -11.04 10.85
N ALA A 65 -0.03 -11.57 9.73
CA ALA A 65 -1.28 -12.34 9.68
C ALA A 65 -1.27 -13.37 8.54
N GLY A 66 -2.24 -14.28 8.56
CA GLY A 66 -2.47 -15.25 7.48
C GLY A 66 -3.07 -14.60 6.23
N VAL A 67 -2.27 -13.79 5.54
CA VAL A 67 -2.62 -13.14 4.26
C VAL A 67 -1.75 -13.64 3.13
N GLU A 68 -2.30 -13.66 1.92
CA GLU A 68 -1.58 -13.95 0.69
C GLU A 68 -1.30 -12.65 -0.08
N LEU A 69 -0.24 -12.66 -0.89
CA LEU A 69 0.07 -11.55 -1.78
C LEU A 69 -0.77 -11.68 -3.05
N GLY A 70 -1.73 -10.78 -3.24
CA GLY A 70 -2.46 -10.66 -4.50
C GLY A 70 -1.61 -9.98 -5.57
N PHE A 71 -0.90 -8.92 -5.20
CA PHE A 71 -0.05 -8.16 -6.12
C PHE A 71 1.03 -7.39 -5.38
N LEU A 72 2.23 -7.33 -5.94
CA LEU A 72 3.36 -6.55 -5.41
C LEU A 72 4.04 -5.81 -6.57
N ASP A 73 3.96 -4.48 -6.57
CA ASP A 73 4.55 -3.66 -7.61
C ASP A 73 5.51 -2.61 -7.04
N ARG A 74 6.80 -2.88 -7.22
CA ARG A 74 7.91 -1.99 -6.82
C ARG A 74 8.14 -0.79 -7.76
N PHE A 75 7.44 -0.71 -8.88
CA PHE A 75 7.52 0.42 -9.81
C PHE A 75 6.49 1.50 -9.47
N THR A 76 5.31 1.09 -8.99
CA THR A 76 4.26 2.03 -8.57
C THR A 76 4.16 2.19 -7.04
N GLY A 77 4.78 1.29 -6.27
CA GLY A 77 4.67 1.28 -4.81
C GLY A 77 3.35 0.72 -4.33
N SER A 78 2.67 -0.08 -5.15
CA SER A 78 1.38 -0.68 -4.85
C SER A 78 1.54 -2.08 -4.28
N LEU A 79 0.81 -2.38 -3.20
CA LEU A 79 0.73 -3.71 -2.61
C LEU A 79 -0.74 -4.06 -2.40
N ILE A 80 -1.12 -5.25 -2.86
CA ILE A 80 -2.44 -5.86 -2.63
C ILE A 80 -2.23 -7.15 -1.83
N VAL A 81 -2.89 -7.25 -0.69
CA VAL A 81 -2.96 -8.47 0.13
C VAL A 81 -4.39 -8.97 0.21
N VAL A 82 -4.57 -10.28 0.32
CA VAL A 82 -5.89 -10.92 0.43
C VAL A 82 -5.92 -11.93 1.57
N GLY A 83 -7.09 -12.14 2.16
CA GLY A 83 -7.28 -13.10 3.25
C GLY A 83 -8.61 -12.87 3.95
N ASP A 84 -8.75 -13.40 5.16
CA ASP A 84 -9.90 -13.08 6.02
C ASP A 84 -9.88 -11.60 6.43
N VAL A 85 -11.06 -11.01 6.66
CA VAL A 85 -11.21 -9.58 7.00
C VAL A 85 -10.29 -9.17 8.15
N SER A 86 -10.28 -9.92 9.25
CA SER A 86 -9.44 -9.62 10.42
C SER A 86 -7.94 -9.79 10.14
N ALA A 87 -7.56 -10.74 9.28
CA ALA A 87 -6.17 -10.95 8.91
C ALA A 87 -5.65 -9.79 8.04
N VAL A 88 -6.46 -9.34 7.08
CA VAL A 88 -6.14 -8.20 6.22
C VAL A 88 -6.03 -6.90 7.03
N GLU A 89 -6.97 -6.63 7.95
CA GLU A 89 -6.89 -5.47 8.84
C GLU A 89 -5.60 -5.48 9.68
N MET A 90 -5.31 -6.61 10.32
CA MET A 90 -4.09 -6.78 11.12
C MET A 90 -2.82 -6.59 10.29
N ALA A 91 -2.78 -7.11 9.07
CA ALA A 91 -1.64 -6.96 8.17
C ALA A 91 -1.44 -5.50 7.76
N VAL A 92 -2.51 -4.80 7.38
CA VAL A 92 -2.46 -3.37 6.97
C VAL A 92 -2.03 -2.48 8.15
N ASP A 93 -2.59 -2.70 9.34
CA ASP A 93 -2.21 -1.98 10.56
C ASP A 93 -0.74 -2.22 10.91
N ALA A 94 -0.28 -3.48 10.86
CA ALA A 94 1.11 -3.83 11.16
C ALA A 94 2.09 -3.17 10.18
N VAL A 95 1.79 -3.14 8.88
CA VAL A 95 2.61 -2.44 7.89
C VAL A 95 2.71 -0.96 8.25
N ASN A 96 1.58 -0.30 8.49
CA ASN A 96 1.53 1.13 8.77
C ASN A 96 2.27 1.49 10.07
N GLN A 97 2.12 0.66 11.11
CA GLN A 97 2.82 0.81 12.38
C GLN A 97 4.33 0.59 12.24
N VAL A 98 4.77 -0.52 11.64
CA VAL A 98 6.19 -0.84 11.53
C VAL A 98 6.93 0.20 10.67
N LEU A 99 6.35 0.61 9.53
CA LEU A 99 6.97 1.62 8.67
C LEU A 99 7.08 2.98 9.37
N SER A 100 6.06 3.40 10.11
CA SER A 100 6.10 4.67 10.84
C SER A 100 7.05 4.64 12.04
N GLU A 101 7.03 3.58 12.85
CA GLU A 101 7.86 3.49 14.05
C GLU A 101 9.33 3.18 13.76
N LYS A 102 9.61 2.22 12.86
CA LYS A 102 10.97 1.73 12.61
C LYS A 102 11.67 2.50 11.51
N LEU A 103 10.97 2.81 10.43
CA LEU A 103 11.55 3.47 9.25
C LEU A 103 11.20 4.95 9.15
N ARG A 104 10.41 5.48 10.09
CA ARG A 104 10.01 6.89 10.18
C ARG A 104 9.28 7.37 8.91
N PHE A 105 8.35 6.55 8.43
CA PHE A 105 7.41 6.93 7.39
C PHE A 105 6.29 7.80 7.99
N THR A 106 5.77 8.73 7.19
CA THR A 106 4.47 9.35 7.47
C THR A 106 3.37 8.30 7.23
N PRO A 107 2.60 7.89 8.24
CA PRO A 107 1.56 6.87 8.08
C PRO A 107 0.29 7.44 7.42
N ALA A 108 -0.49 6.55 6.80
CA ALA A 108 -1.87 6.84 6.40
C ALA A 108 -2.84 6.57 7.56
N LEU A 109 -4.07 7.08 7.49
CA LEU A 109 -5.16 6.51 8.28
C LEU A 109 -5.56 5.18 7.66
N VAL A 110 -5.74 4.14 8.49
CA VAL A 110 -6.30 2.88 8.01
C VAL A 110 -7.80 3.06 7.84
N THR A 111 -8.27 2.78 6.64
CA THR A 111 -9.66 3.00 6.22
C THR A 111 -10.30 1.70 5.76
N LYS A 112 -11.63 1.63 5.81
CA LYS A 112 -12.38 0.41 5.49
C LYS A 112 -13.62 0.71 4.65
N SER A 113 -13.94 -0.18 3.71
CA SER A 113 -15.22 -0.24 2.99
C SER A 113 -15.84 -1.63 3.03
#